data_AF-A0A8W8J896-F1
#
_entry.id   AF-A0A8W8J896-F1
#
_cell.length_a   1.000
_cell.length_b   1.000
_cell.length_c   1.000
_cell.angle_alpha   90.00
_cell.angle_beta   90.00
_cell.angle_gamma   90.00
#
_symmetry.space_group_name_H-M   'P 1'
#
loop_
_entity.id
_entity.type
_entity.pdbx_description
1 polymer ?
#
loop_
_entity_poly.entity_id
_entity_poly.type
_entity_poly.pdbx_seq_one_letter_code
_entity_poly.pdbx_strand_id
1 'polypeptide(L)'
;EGPNHRRHGNTLISRLSESSTFQRINKSLQTTPKHFLCQHSYGCVHYVTKSFIKMFGLGYLVQGGVKLLGALPRIYRNPSAVWHAIKHQDNFKLGAFLGCFSAIFKIVNCLLRWLRNKDSEVHGLLAGFLAGWSMLWYKSSTIALYTAYKLAEVLYFKGISKGLLPYIRCADIIIYSISTAFVFHVAVFEPHNLRPAYWNFLLKVTGNKFGTMNRRLLEPLYKDAARIAPDFWPDYDMRYTSLTKDSLLRRS
;
A
#
# COMPACT_ATOMS: atom_id res chain seq x y z
N GLU A 1 22.60 32.94 -17.09
CA GLU A 1 22.29 31.83 -18.03
C GLU A 1 22.83 30.53 -17.46
N GLY A 2 21.96 29.61 -17.02
CA GLY A 2 22.36 28.36 -16.38
C GLY A 2 22.32 27.18 -17.36
N PRO A 3 23.33 26.30 -17.41
CA PRO A 3 23.41 25.26 -18.43
C PRO A 3 22.44 24.10 -18.14
N ASN A 4 21.43 23.99 -19.02
CA ASN A 4 21.18 22.82 -19.86
C ASN A 4 21.22 21.39 -19.27
N HIS A 5 20.69 21.18 -18.05
CA HIS A 5 20.58 19.81 -17.50
C HIS A 5 19.40 18.99 -18.06
N ARG A 6 18.46 19.61 -18.81
CA ARG A 6 17.28 18.94 -19.40
C ARG A 6 17.51 18.31 -20.78
N ARG A 7 18.55 18.69 -21.54
CA ARG A 7 18.82 18.08 -22.85
C ARG A 7 19.41 16.68 -22.77
N HIS A 8 20.24 16.37 -21.77
CA HIS A 8 21.01 15.12 -21.71
C HIS A 8 20.16 13.85 -21.50
N GLY A 9 19.06 13.94 -20.76
CA GLY A 9 18.19 12.78 -20.49
C GLY A 9 17.45 12.28 -21.75
N ASN A 10 17.01 13.21 -22.60
CA ASN A 10 16.32 12.87 -23.85
C ASN A 10 17.29 12.27 -24.88
N THR A 11 18.54 12.72 -24.93
CA THR A 11 19.56 12.16 -25.83
C THR A 11 20.01 10.76 -25.43
N LEU A 12 20.01 10.44 -24.14
CA LEU A 12 20.39 9.10 -23.64
C LEU A 12 19.29 8.07 -23.92
N ILE A 13 18.02 8.46 -23.70
CA ILE A 13 16.87 7.61 -24.02
C ILE A 13 16.74 7.43 -25.55
N SER A 14 17.00 8.48 -26.35
CA SER A 14 17.02 8.36 -27.81
C SER A 14 18.16 7.46 -28.29
N ARG A 15 19.36 7.57 -27.71
CA ARG A 15 20.51 6.69 -28.05
C ARG A 15 20.29 5.23 -27.64
N LEU A 16 19.63 4.97 -26.50
CA LEU A 16 19.25 3.60 -26.11
C LEU A 16 18.20 3.01 -27.07
N SER A 17 17.27 3.84 -27.56
CA SER A 17 16.28 3.46 -28.58
C SER A 17 16.88 3.28 -29.98
N GLU A 18 18.00 3.94 -30.28
CA GLU A 18 18.76 3.84 -31.54
C GLU A 18 19.76 2.69 -31.56
N SER A 19 19.96 1.99 -30.44
CA SER A 19 20.77 0.78 -30.42
C SER A 19 20.17 -0.27 -31.36
N SER A 20 20.94 -0.67 -32.37
CA SER A 20 20.53 -1.66 -33.37
C SER A 20 20.08 -2.99 -32.74
N THR A 21 20.63 -3.33 -31.57
CA THR A 21 20.23 -4.47 -30.75
C THR A 21 18.82 -4.31 -30.16
N PHE A 22 18.48 -3.14 -29.63
CA PHE A 22 17.15 -2.85 -29.07
C PHE A 22 16.07 -2.90 -30.16
N GLN A 23 16.37 -2.33 -31.33
CA GLN A 23 15.46 -2.35 -32.48
C GLN A 23 15.22 -3.78 -32.98
N ARG A 24 16.28 -4.61 -33.06
CA ARG A 24 16.16 -6.04 -33.44
C ARG A 24 15.31 -6.82 -32.43
N ILE A 25 15.54 -6.63 -31.13
CA ILE A 25 14.77 -7.29 -30.06
C ILE A 25 13.30 -6.86 -30.11
N ASN A 26 13.03 -5.55 -30.24
CA ASN A 26 11.67 -5.04 -30.32
C ASN A 26 10.93 -5.60 -31.55
N LYS A 27 11.59 -5.63 -32.72
CA LYS A 27 11.03 -6.21 -33.95
C LYS A 27 10.76 -7.71 -33.81
N SER A 28 11.67 -8.46 -33.20
CA SER A 28 11.50 -9.90 -32.90
C SER A 28 10.35 -10.18 -31.93
N LEU A 29 10.20 -9.35 -30.89
CA LEU A 29 9.05 -9.44 -29.97
C LEU A 29 7.72 -9.13 -30.67
N GLN A 30 7.72 -8.17 -31.60
CA GLN A 30 6.50 -7.80 -32.33
C GLN A 30 6.02 -8.94 -33.25
N THR A 31 6.93 -9.74 -33.80
CA THR A 31 6.63 -10.89 -34.68
C THR A 31 6.20 -12.16 -33.92
N THR A 32 6.13 -12.12 -32.59
CA THR A 32 5.69 -13.29 -31.81
C THR A 32 4.22 -13.64 -32.09
N PRO A 33 3.80 -14.92 -32.09
CA PRO A 33 2.43 -15.32 -32.34
C PRO A 33 1.41 -14.62 -31.43
N LYS A 34 0.23 -14.38 -32.00
CA LYS A 34 -0.92 -13.75 -31.36
C LYS A 34 -2.13 -14.67 -31.51
N HIS A 35 -2.90 -14.81 -30.45
CA HIS A 35 -4.20 -15.48 -30.52
C HIS A 35 -5.24 -14.58 -31.19
N PHE A 36 -6.14 -15.15 -31.99
CA PHE A 36 -7.18 -14.37 -32.69
C PHE A 36 -8.12 -13.64 -31.72
N LEU A 37 -8.43 -14.23 -30.55
CA LEU A 37 -9.25 -13.60 -29.49
C LEU A 37 -8.51 -12.52 -28.69
N CYS A 38 -7.20 -12.35 -28.89
CA CYS A 38 -6.45 -11.33 -28.16
C CYS A 38 -6.63 -9.95 -28.81
N GLN A 39 -7.12 -8.98 -28.03
CA GLN A 39 -7.38 -7.61 -28.49
C GLN A 39 -6.14 -6.68 -28.45
N HIS A 40 -4.94 -7.20 -28.73
CA HIS A 40 -3.71 -6.40 -28.77
C HIS A 40 -3.10 -6.34 -30.17
N SER A 41 -2.47 -5.21 -30.53
CA SER A 41 -2.00 -4.94 -31.90
C SER A 41 -0.80 -5.78 -32.34
N TYR A 42 0.12 -6.08 -31.40
CA TYR A 42 1.34 -6.87 -31.65
C TYR A 42 1.27 -8.26 -31.00
N GLY A 43 2.34 -9.06 -31.12
CA GLY A 43 2.45 -10.38 -30.48
C GLY A 43 2.18 -10.39 -28.95
N CYS A 44 1.72 -11.53 -28.43
CA CYS A 44 1.38 -11.68 -27.00
C CYS A 44 2.56 -11.34 -26.09
N VAL A 45 3.78 -11.78 -26.45
CA VAL A 45 4.99 -11.53 -25.66
C VAL A 45 5.37 -10.05 -25.69
N HIS A 46 5.29 -9.38 -26.83
CA HIS A 46 5.47 -7.92 -26.87
C HIS A 46 4.49 -7.20 -25.94
N TYR A 47 3.21 -7.59 -25.96
CA TYR A 47 2.20 -7.01 -25.09
C TYR A 47 2.50 -7.19 -23.59
N VAL A 48 2.97 -8.37 -23.20
CA VAL A 48 3.38 -8.68 -21.82
C VAL A 48 4.62 -7.88 -21.43
N THR A 49 5.70 -7.95 -22.21
CA THR A 49 6.98 -7.29 -21.91
C THR A 49 6.83 -5.77 -21.86
N LYS A 50 6.10 -5.18 -22.80
CA LYS A 50 5.78 -3.74 -22.79
C LYS A 50 5.05 -3.35 -21.51
N SER A 51 4.13 -4.20 -21.05
CA SER A 51 3.38 -3.93 -19.82
C SER A 51 4.26 -4.03 -18.58
N PHE A 52 5.13 -5.05 -18.53
CA PHE A 52 6.09 -5.23 -17.46
C PHE A 52 6.98 -4.00 -17.32
N ILE A 53 7.64 -3.58 -18.40
CA ILE A 53 8.55 -2.43 -18.38
C ILE A 53 7.83 -1.15 -17.96
N LYS A 54 6.63 -0.91 -18.50
CA LYS A 54 5.82 0.27 -18.16
C LYS A 54 5.46 0.31 -16.68
N MET A 55 4.92 -0.79 -16.14
CA MET A 55 4.46 -0.84 -14.74
C MET A 55 5.62 -0.92 -13.75
N PHE A 56 6.69 -1.62 -14.11
CA PHE A 56 7.93 -1.64 -13.33
C PHE A 56 8.53 -0.24 -13.22
N GLY A 57 8.67 0.46 -14.35
CA GLY A 57 9.16 1.84 -14.39
C GLY A 57 8.28 2.78 -13.56
N LEU A 58 6.95 2.67 -13.70
CA LEU A 58 6.01 3.45 -12.89
C LEU A 58 6.19 3.20 -11.39
N GLY A 59 6.29 1.94 -10.97
CA GLY A 59 6.50 1.58 -9.57
C GLY A 59 7.82 2.11 -9.01
N TYR A 60 8.90 1.97 -9.79
CA TYR A 60 10.21 2.50 -9.42
C TYR A 60 10.21 4.02 -9.27
N LEU A 61 9.58 4.72 -10.22
CA LEU A 61 9.47 6.19 -10.21
C LEU A 61 8.64 6.70 -9.03
N VAL A 62 7.49 6.06 -8.75
CA VAL A 62 6.63 6.45 -7.62
C VAL A 62 7.37 6.27 -6.30
N GLN A 63 7.99 5.10 -6.06
CA GLN A 63 8.69 4.84 -4.81
C GLN A 63 9.92 5.75 -4.65
N GLY A 64 10.69 5.92 -5.73
CA GLY A 64 11.83 6.83 -5.75
C GLY A 64 11.41 8.28 -5.48
N GLY A 65 10.31 8.73 -6.09
CA GLY A 65 9.73 10.06 -5.89
C GLY A 65 9.30 10.30 -4.45
N VAL A 66 8.56 9.37 -3.83
CA VAL A 66 8.14 9.48 -2.42
C VAL A 66 9.34 9.57 -1.48
N LYS A 67 10.37 8.73 -1.70
CA LYS A 67 11.60 8.77 -0.89
C LYS A 67 12.39 10.06 -1.10
N LEU A 68 12.42 10.58 -2.33
CA LEU A 68 13.05 11.85 -2.66
C LEU A 68 12.35 13.00 -1.93
N LEU A 69 11.01 13.06 -2.00
CA LEU A 69 10.19 14.06 -1.33
C LEU A 69 10.42 14.05 0.19
N GLY A 70 10.41 12.87 0.81
CA GLY A 70 10.68 12.73 2.25
C GLY A 70 12.12 13.07 2.66
N ALA A 71 13.06 13.01 1.72
CA ALA A 71 14.47 13.35 1.93
C ALA A 71 14.83 14.79 1.52
N LEU A 72 13.89 15.58 0.96
CA LEU A 72 14.15 16.94 0.48
C LEU A 72 14.90 17.83 1.50
N PRO A 73 14.52 17.87 2.79
CA PRO A 73 15.24 18.69 3.77
C PRO A 73 16.70 18.25 3.99
N ARG A 74 16.99 16.95 3.83
CA ARG A 74 18.34 16.38 3.94
C ARG A 74 19.16 16.56 2.67
N ILE A 75 18.51 16.47 1.52
CA ILE A 75 19.12 16.65 0.20
C ILE A 75 19.63 18.08 0.02
N TYR A 76 18.92 19.07 0.56
CA TYR A 76 19.37 20.47 0.55
C TYR A 76 20.73 20.67 1.24
N ARG A 77 21.04 19.86 2.26
CA ARG A 77 22.34 19.89 2.95
C ARG A 77 23.40 18.98 2.32
N ASN A 78 22.99 17.80 1.82
CA ASN A 78 23.90 16.79 1.26
C ASN A 78 23.38 16.24 -0.07
N PRO A 79 23.92 16.66 -1.23
CA PRO A 79 23.43 16.23 -2.55
C PRO A 79 23.68 14.74 -2.84
N SER A 80 24.64 14.11 -2.17
CA SER A 80 24.91 12.67 -2.28
C SER A 80 23.76 11.79 -1.77
N ALA A 81 22.87 12.33 -0.93
CA ALA A 81 21.70 11.61 -0.42
C ALA A 81 20.69 11.23 -1.52
N VAL A 82 20.71 11.91 -2.66
CA VAL A 82 19.83 11.62 -3.82
C VAL A 82 20.14 10.25 -4.41
N TRP A 83 21.43 9.93 -4.61
CA TRP A 83 21.84 8.64 -5.16
C TRP A 83 21.47 7.48 -4.24
N HIS A 84 21.63 7.68 -2.93
CA HIS A 84 21.23 6.69 -1.92
C HIS A 84 19.71 6.47 -1.89
N ALA A 85 18.92 7.54 -2.03
CA ALA A 85 17.46 7.45 -2.07
C ALA A 85 16.95 6.72 -3.33
N ILE A 86 17.61 6.92 -4.47
CA ILE A 86 17.24 6.28 -5.75
C ILE A 86 17.67 4.81 -5.79
N LYS A 87 18.88 4.47 -5.34
CA LYS A 87 19.41 3.09 -5.37
C LYS A 87 18.82 2.18 -4.28
N HIS A 88 17.86 2.68 -3.51
CA HIS A 88 17.30 1.94 -2.40
C HIS A 88 16.53 0.69 -2.88
N GLN A 89 16.80 -0.46 -2.25
CA GLN A 89 16.24 -1.76 -2.61
C GLN A 89 14.69 -1.79 -2.69
N ASP A 90 13.98 -1.02 -1.86
CA ASP A 90 12.51 -0.99 -1.89
C ASP A 90 11.94 -0.38 -3.18
N ASN A 91 12.69 0.49 -3.86
CA ASN A 91 12.27 1.06 -5.15
C ASN A 91 12.20 -0.04 -6.20
N PHE A 92 13.18 -0.94 -6.18
CA PHE A 92 13.17 -2.14 -7.01
C PHE A 92 12.06 -3.11 -6.61
N LYS A 93 11.85 -3.35 -5.32
CA LYS A 93 10.80 -4.30 -4.87
C LYS A 93 9.39 -3.85 -5.29
N LEU A 94 9.06 -2.56 -5.18
CA LEU A 94 7.75 -2.06 -5.62
C LEU A 94 7.60 -2.14 -7.14
N GLY A 95 8.64 -1.75 -7.89
CA GLY A 95 8.66 -1.90 -9.34
C GLY A 95 8.49 -3.36 -9.77
N ALA A 96 9.22 -4.29 -9.15
CA ALA A 96 9.14 -5.71 -9.41
C ALA A 96 7.74 -6.26 -9.13
N PHE A 97 7.11 -5.87 -8.01
CA PHE A 97 5.73 -6.23 -7.71
C PHE A 97 4.75 -5.79 -8.81
N LEU A 98 4.72 -4.49 -9.15
CA LEU A 98 3.78 -3.96 -10.15
C LEU A 98 4.05 -4.51 -11.55
N GLY A 99 5.32 -4.65 -11.92
CA GLY A 99 5.76 -5.27 -13.17
C GLY A 99 5.26 -6.70 -13.28
N CYS A 100 5.62 -7.55 -12.31
CA CYS A 100 5.25 -8.97 -12.27
C CYS A 100 3.73 -9.17 -12.19
N PHE A 101 3.03 -8.39 -11.36
CA PHE A 101 1.56 -8.43 -11.28
C PHE A 101 0.94 -8.23 -12.66
N SER A 102 1.34 -7.17 -13.37
CA SER A 102 0.79 -6.86 -14.69
C SER A 102 1.17 -7.89 -15.76
N ALA A 103 2.39 -8.44 -15.69
CA ALA A 103 2.88 -9.44 -16.62
C ALA A 103 2.14 -10.77 -16.44
N ILE A 104 2.08 -11.30 -15.21
CA ILE A 104 1.39 -12.56 -14.89
C ILE A 104 -0.08 -12.46 -15.27
N PHE A 105 -0.75 -11.35 -14.93
CA PHE A 105 -2.15 -11.14 -15.30
C PHE A 105 -2.37 -11.28 -16.81
N LYS A 106 -1.48 -10.69 -17.62
CA LYS A 106 -1.59 -10.74 -19.08
C LYS A 106 -1.19 -12.08 -19.66
N ILE A 107 -0.12 -12.71 -19.15
CA ILE A 107 0.32 -14.05 -19.55
C ILE A 107 -0.83 -15.03 -19.33
N VAL A 108 -1.43 -15.05 -18.14
CA VAL A 108 -2.51 -15.98 -17.80
C VAL A 108 -3.72 -15.75 -18.70
N ASN A 109 -4.16 -14.50 -18.91
CA ASN A 109 -5.28 -14.22 -19.82
C ASN A 109 -5.00 -14.66 -21.26
N CYS A 110 -3.81 -14.36 -21.79
CA CYS A 110 -3.44 -14.80 -23.14
C CYS A 110 -3.40 -16.34 -23.21
N LEU A 111 -2.76 -17.01 -22.25
CA LEU A 111 -2.66 -18.47 -22.20
C LEU A 111 -4.04 -19.13 -22.11
N LEU A 112 -4.93 -18.61 -21.27
CA LEU A 112 -6.29 -19.13 -21.15
C LEU A 112 -7.11 -18.96 -22.43
N ARG A 113 -6.89 -17.89 -23.19
CA ARG A 113 -7.50 -17.72 -24.52
C ARG A 113 -6.96 -18.73 -25.53
N TRP A 114 -5.66 -18.98 -25.52
CA TRP A 114 -5.02 -20.02 -26.34
C TRP A 114 -5.56 -21.42 -26.02
N LEU A 115 -5.70 -21.76 -24.74
CA LEU A 115 -6.14 -23.10 -24.33
C LEU A 115 -7.64 -23.32 -24.51
N ARG A 116 -8.47 -22.30 -24.26
CA ARG A 116 -9.92 -22.46 -24.17
C ARG A 116 -10.69 -21.88 -25.35
N ASN A 117 -10.02 -21.23 -26.30
CA ASN A 117 -10.61 -20.60 -27.49
C ASN A 117 -11.88 -19.76 -27.21
N LYS A 118 -11.95 -19.13 -26.03
CA LYS A 118 -13.08 -18.31 -25.59
C LYS A 118 -12.57 -17.17 -24.73
N ASP A 119 -13.17 -15.99 -24.83
CA ASP A 119 -12.95 -14.89 -23.89
C ASP A 119 -14.05 -14.92 -22.82
N SER A 120 -13.67 -14.93 -21.54
CA SER A 120 -14.63 -15.10 -20.43
C SER A 120 -14.18 -14.32 -19.19
N GLU A 121 -15.13 -13.77 -18.44
CA GLU A 121 -14.84 -13.03 -17.20
C GLU A 121 -14.05 -13.86 -16.16
N VAL A 122 -14.23 -15.19 -16.15
CA VAL A 122 -13.54 -16.11 -15.24
C VAL A 122 -12.02 -16.11 -15.46
N HIS A 123 -11.58 -15.81 -16.69
CA HIS A 123 -10.15 -15.69 -17.00
C HIS A 123 -9.51 -14.53 -16.21
N GLY A 124 -10.22 -13.41 -16.10
CA GLY A 124 -9.78 -12.27 -15.31
C GLY A 124 -9.66 -12.59 -13.82
N LEU A 125 -10.55 -13.42 -13.27
CA LEU A 125 -10.51 -13.84 -11.88
C LEU A 125 -9.28 -14.72 -11.60
N LEU A 126 -9.04 -15.75 -12.42
CA LEU A 126 -7.89 -16.64 -12.27
C LEU A 126 -6.57 -15.90 -12.49
N ALA A 127 -6.53 -15.04 -13.51
CA ALA A 127 -5.37 -14.20 -13.80
C ALA A 127 -5.07 -13.24 -12.65
N GLY A 128 -6.09 -12.64 -12.03
CA GLY A 128 -5.94 -11.78 -10.86
C GLY A 128 -5.42 -12.54 -9.64
N PHE A 129 -5.93 -13.75 -9.38
CA PHE A 129 -5.48 -14.60 -8.28
C PHE A 129 -4.00 -14.98 -8.42
N LEU A 130 -3.60 -15.47 -9.59
CA LEU A 130 -2.20 -15.82 -9.87
C LEU A 130 -1.28 -14.59 -9.87
N ALA A 131 -1.75 -13.47 -10.43
CA ALA A 131 -1.01 -12.22 -10.38
C ALA A 131 -0.82 -11.71 -8.93
N GLY A 132 -1.78 -11.94 -8.05
CA GLY A 132 -1.70 -11.59 -6.63
C GLY A 132 -0.50 -12.20 -5.91
N TRP A 133 -0.03 -13.38 -6.35
CA TRP A 133 1.17 -14.03 -5.80
C TRP A 133 2.44 -13.19 -5.97
N SER A 134 2.46 -12.26 -6.94
CA SER A 134 3.56 -11.30 -7.10
C SER A 134 3.76 -10.37 -5.88
N MET A 135 2.75 -10.21 -5.01
CA MET A 135 2.89 -9.44 -3.76
C MET A 135 3.97 -10.00 -2.83
N LEU A 136 4.36 -11.28 -2.98
CA LEU A 136 5.43 -11.86 -2.19
C LEU A 136 6.79 -11.15 -2.38
N TRP A 137 7.02 -10.49 -3.52
CA TRP A 137 8.21 -9.66 -3.76
C TRP A 137 8.19 -8.35 -2.95
N TYR A 138 7.00 -7.81 -2.67
CA TYR A 138 6.82 -6.57 -1.91
C TYR A 138 5.94 -6.82 -0.67
N LYS A 139 6.57 -7.35 0.38
CA LYS A 139 5.92 -7.61 1.67
C LYS A 139 5.66 -6.32 2.44
N SER A 140 4.57 -5.64 2.11
CA SER A 140 4.05 -4.50 2.86
C SER A 140 2.59 -4.71 3.20
N SER A 141 2.29 -4.88 4.49
CA SER A 141 0.92 -5.08 4.97
C SER A 141 0.01 -3.92 4.58
N THR A 142 0.53 -2.68 4.50
CA THR A 142 -0.24 -1.52 4.07
C THR A 142 -0.73 -1.65 2.62
N ILE A 143 0.17 -2.03 1.69
CA ILE A 143 -0.19 -2.15 0.27
C ILE A 143 -1.08 -3.37 0.04
N ALA A 144 -0.78 -4.48 0.71
CA ALA A 144 -1.60 -5.70 0.65
C ALA A 144 -3.02 -5.43 1.14
N LEU A 145 -3.17 -4.79 2.30
CA LEU A 145 -4.47 -4.43 2.86
C LEU A 145 -5.23 -3.45 1.95
N TYR A 146 -4.57 -2.42 1.44
CA TYR A 146 -5.19 -1.46 0.53
C TYR A 146 -5.68 -2.14 -0.76
N THR A 147 -4.87 -3.02 -1.35
CA THR A 147 -5.23 -3.74 -2.57
C THR A 147 -6.37 -4.73 -2.31
N ALA A 148 -6.36 -5.43 -1.17
CA ALA A 148 -7.45 -6.31 -0.76
C ALA A 148 -8.76 -5.54 -0.56
N TYR A 149 -8.71 -4.38 0.11
CA TYR A 149 -9.87 -3.50 0.27
C TYR A 149 -10.41 -3.02 -1.07
N LYS A 150 -9.54 -2.56 -1.98
CA LYS A 150 -9.94 -2.15 -3.33
C LYS A 150 -10.53 -3.30 -4.14
N LEU A 151 -10.01 -4.51 -4.00
CA LEU A 151 -10.61 -5.70 -4.61
C LEU A 151 -12.01 -5.94 -4.05
N ALA A 152 -12.19 -5.91 -2.73
CA ALA A 152 -13.49 -6.09 -2.09
C ALA A 152 -14.51 -5.03 -2.55
N GLU A 153 -14.08 -3.76 -2.65
CA GLU A 153 -14.89 -2.66 -3.17
C GLU A 153 -15.34 -2.93 -4.63
N VAL A 154 -14.42 -3.31 -5.52
CA VAL A 154 -14.74 -3.63 -6.91
C VAL A 154 -15.69 -4.83 -7.00
N LEU A 155 -15.48 -5.87 -6.20
CA LEU A 155 -16.35 -7.04 -6.14
C LEU A 155 -17.76 -6.70 -5.64
N TYR A 156 -17.87 -5.82 -4.63
CA TYR A 156 -19.14 -5.33 -4.11
C TYR A 156 -19.94 -4.61 -5.20
N PHE A 157 -19.33 -3.64 -5.89
CA PHE A 157 -19.99 -2.93 -6.99
C PHE A 157 -20.33 -3.85 -8.16
N LYS A 158 -19.45 -4.79 -8.50
CA LYS A 158 -19.76 -5.80 -9.53
C LYS A 158 -20.93 -6.70 -9.12
N GLY A 159 -21.05 -7.03 -7.83
CA GLY A 159 -22.16 -7.79 -7.28
C GLY A 159 -23.49 -7.02 -7.32
N ILE A 160 -23.46 -5.71 -7.03
CA ILE A 160 -24.62 -4.82 -7.20
C ILE A 160 -25.04 -4.76 -8.67
N SER A 161 -24.10 -4.60 -9.62
CA SER A 161 -24.43 -4.55 -11.05
C SER A 161 -25.07 -5.83 -11.57
N LYS A 162 -24.82 -6.98 -10.92
CA LYS A 162 -25.46 -8.27 -11.24
C LYS A 162 -26.77 -8.50 -10.46
N GLY A 163 -27.18 -7.57 -9.61
CA GLY A 163 -28.39 -7.68 -8.79
C GLY A 163 -28.29 -8.64 -7.61
N LEU A 164 -27.09 -9.12 -7.24
CA LEU A 164 -26.91 -10.05 -6.12
C LEU A 164 -26.85 -9.35 -4.75
N LEU A 165 -26.42 -8.09 -4.72
CA LEU A 165 -26.18 -7.35 -3.48
C LEU A 165 -26.97 -6.03 -3.47
N PRO A 166 -27.56 -5.65 -2.33
CA PRO A 166 -28.24 -4.37 -2.19
C PRO A 166 -27.22 -3.23 -2.09
N TYR A 167 -27.57 -2.07 -2.67
CA TYR A 167 -26.82 -0.83 -2.49
C TYR A 167 -27.21 -0.19 -1.15
N ILE A 168 -26.23 -0.06 -0.26
CA ILE A 168 -26.41 0.58 1.05
C ILE A 168 -25.99 2.04 0.93
N ARG A 169 -26.93 2.96 1.19
CA ARG A 169 -26.65 4.40 1.22
C ARG A 169 -25.73 4.72 2.41
N CYS A 170 -24.71 5.55 2.18
CA CYS A 170 -23.76 5.97 3.23
C CYS A 170 -22.98 4.83 3.91
N ALA A 171 -22.79 3.70 3.22
CA ALA A 171 -22.04 2.56 3.75
C ALA A 171 -20.61 2.94 4.18
N ASP A 172 -19.97 3.83 3.42
CA ASP A 172 -18.66 4.41 3.72
C ASP A 172 -18.63 5.12 5.08
N ILE A 173 -19.66 5.93 5.39
CA ILE A 173 -19.78 6.63 6.66
C ILE A 173 -19.99 5.64 7.82
N ILE A 174 -20.83 4.63 7.62
CA ILE A 174 -21.10 3.60 8.64
C ILE A 174 -19.83 2.80 8.94
N ILE A 175 -19.14 2.31 7.91
CA ILE A 175 -17.89 1.55 8.04
C ILE A 175 -16.82 2.41 8.74
N TYR A 176 -16.69 3.67 8.34
CA TYR A 176 -15.79 4.61 8.98
C TYR A 176 -16.13 4.79 10.46
N SER A 177 -17.39 5.07 10.78
CA SER A 177 -17.85 5.32 12.16
C SER A 177 -17.60 4.11 13.07
N ILE A 178 -17.92 2.90 12.62
CA ILE A 178 -17.69 1.67 13.39
C ILE A 178 -16.20 1.42 13.56
N SER A 179 -15.40 1.58 12.50
CA SER A 179 -13.94 1.40 12.56
C SER A 179 -13.31 2.39 13.53
N THR A 180 -13.72 3.65 13.47
CA THR A 180 -13.21 4.71 14.36
C THR A 180 -13.65 4.47 15.80
N ALA A 181 -14.90 4.07 16.05
CA ALA A 181 -15.38 3.71 17.38
C ALA A 181 -14.56 2.55 17.97
N PHE A 182 -14.31 1.50 17.18
CA PHE A 182 -13.48 0.37 17.59
C PHE A 182 -12.05 0.78 17.93
N VAL A 183 -11.41 1.57 17.05
CA VAL A 183 -10.04 2.04 17.26
C VAL A 183 -9.93 2.93 18.51
N PHE A 184 -10.90 3.80 18.76
CA PHE A 184 -10.92 4.62 19.98
C PHE A 184 -11.19 3.81 21.24
N HIS A 185 -12.06 2.79 21.16
CA HIS A 185 -12.25 1.85 22.26
C HIS A 185 -10.91 1.20 22.64
N VAL A 186 -10.17 0.66 21.66
CA VAL A 186 -8.83 0.10 21.90
C VAL A 186 -7.86 1.16 22.42
N ALA A 187 -7.90 2.40 21.94
CA ALA A 187 -7.02 3.48 22.43
C ALA A 187 -7.25 3.86 23.90
N VAL A 188 -8.48 3.71 24.40
CA VAL A 188 -8.82 3.96 25.80
C VAL A 188 -8.36 2.79 26.67
N PHE A 189 -8.81 1.57 26.33
CA PHE A 189 -8.67 0.39 27.20
C PHE A 189 -7.36 -0.37 27.00
N GLU A 190 -6.93 -0.61 25.76
CA GLU A 190 -5.78 -1.47 25.42
C GLU A 190 -4.85 -0.82 24.39
N PRO A 191 -4.27 0.37 24.70
CA PRO A 191 -3.52 1.12 23.70
C PRO A 191 -2.26 0.39 23.21
N HIS A 192 -1.79 -0.63 23.93
CA HIS A 192 -0.63 -1.44 23.56
C HIS A 192 -0.87 -2.30 22.30
N ASN A 193 -2.14 -2.55 21.95
CA ASN A 193 -2.53 -3.30 20.76
C ASN A 193 -2.61 -2.40 19.50
N LEU A 194 -2.51 -1.08 19.67
CA LEU A 194 -2.46 -0.15 18.54
C LEU A 194 -1.08 -0.11 17.91
N ARG A 195 -1.06 0.08 16.59
CA ARG A 195 0.19 0.35 15.88
C ARG A 195 0.86 1.59 16.48
N PRO A 196 2.16 1.56 16.85
CA PRO A 196 2.83 2.67 17.52
C PRO A 196 2.74 4.02 16.78
N ALA A 197 2.81 3.98 15.44
CA ALA A 197 2.65 5.17 14.61
C ALA A 197 1.26 5.81 14.75
N TYR A 198 0.21 5.00 14.88
CA TYR A 198 -1.15 5.48 15.07
C TYR A 198 -1.36 5.99 16.50
N TRP A 199 -0.81 5.31 17.50
CA TRP A 199 -0.80 5.80 18.89
C TRP A 199 -0.16 7.18 19.01
N ASN A 200 1.04 7.36 18.43
CA ASN A 200 1.71 8.67 18.40
C ASN A 200 0.90 9.74 17.67
N PHE A 201 0.20 9.36 16.59
CA PHE A 201 -0.72 10.26 15.90
C PHE A 201 -1.87 10.71 16.81
N LEU A 202 -2.51 9.76 17.52
CA LEU A 202 -3.57 10.09 18.48
C LEU A 202 -3.08 11.01 19.60
N LEU A 203 -1.90 10.73 20.18
CA LEU A 203 -1.30 11.59 21.20
C LEU A 203 -1.05 13.00 20.66
N LYS A 204 -0.55 13.12 19.43
CA LYS A 204 -0.30 14.42 18.81
C LYS A 204 -1.58 15.22 18.56
N VAL A 205 -2.61 14.59 17.99
CA VAL A 205 -3.88 15.27 17.66
C VAL A 205 -4.65 15.67 18.91
N THR A 206 -4.57 14.86 19.98
CA THR A 206 -5.27 15.14 21.23
C THR A 206 -4.49 16.01 22.21
N GLY A 207 -3.26 16.44 21.90
CA GLY A 207 -2.43 17.17 22.87
C GLY A 207 -2.09 16.32 24.10
N ASN A 208 -1.80 15.04 23.88
CA ASN A 208 -1.43 14.05 24.89
C ASN A 208 -2.53 13.71 25.93
N LYS A 209 -3.81 14.02 25.66
CA LYS A 209 -4.92 13.71 26.58
C LYS A 209 -5.08 12.20 26.81
N PHE A 210 -4.90 11.39 25.77
CA PHE A 210 -4.89 9.94 25.94
C PHE A 210 -3.73 9.47 26.84
N GLY A 211 -2.57 10.14 26.83
CA GLY A 211 -1.46 9.81 27.72
C GLY A 211 -1.78 10.08 29.19
N THR A 212 -2.61 11.08 29.47
CA THR A 212 -2.97 11.50 30.84
C THR A 212 -4.11 10.71 31.48
N MET A 213 -4.68 9.72 30.79
CA MET A 213 -5.76 8.89 31.35
C MET A 213 -5.21 7.93 32.42
N ASN A 214 -5.85 7.89 33.59
CA ASN A 214 -5.51 6.95 34.65
C ASN A 214 -6.02 5.55 34.36
N ARG A 215 -5.23 4.78 33.62
CA ARG A 215 -5.60 3.41 33.21
C ARG A 215 -5.46 2.38 34.32
N ARG A 216 -4.83 2.70 35.45
CA ARG A 216 -4.79 1.79 36.62
C ARG A 216 -6.18 1.55 37.18
N LEU A 217 -7.08 2.53 37.06
CA LEU A 217 -8.50 2.37 37.44
C LEU A 217 -9.23 1.37 36.55
N LEU A 218 -8.72 1.11 35.35
CA LEU A 218 -9.34 0.20 34.37
C LEU A 218 -8.81 -1.22 34.48
N GLU A 219 -7.68 -1.47 35.16
CA GLU A 219 -7.08 -2.80 35.30
C GLU A 219 -8.01 -3.88 35.88
N PRO A 220 -8.90 -3.59 36.85
CA PRO A 220 -9.85 -4.59 37.34
C PRO A 220 -10.85 -5.05 36.27
N LEU A 221 -11.12 -4.22 35.26
CA LEU A 221 -12.06 -4.51 34.18
C LEU A 221 -11.36 -5.01 32.90
N TYR A 222 -10.16 -4.46 32.61
CA TYR A 222 -9.36 -4.74 31.43
C TYR A 222 -7.93 -5.01 31.86
N LYS A 223 -7.56 -6.30 31.84
CA LYS A 223 -6.20 -6.74 32.14
C LYS A 223 -5.22 -6.05 31.18
N ASP A 224 -4.09 -5.59 31.70
CA ASP A 224 -3.02 -4.90 30.95
C ASP A 224 -3.38 -3.49 30.42
N ALA A 225 -4.46 -2.87 30.91
CA ALA A 225 -4.81 -1.50 30.53
C ALA A 225 -3.70 -0.48 30.82
N ALA A 226 -2.98 -0.61 31.95
CA ALA A 226 -1.90 0.29 32.31
C ALA A 226 -0.54 -0.09 31.70
N ARG A 227 -0.45 -1.09 30.81
CA ARG A 227 0.84 -1.63 30.31
C ARG A 227 1.77 -0.58 29.67
N ILE A 228 1.22 0.44 29.00
CA ILE A 228 2.02 1.52 28.39
C ILE A 228 2.62 2.47 29.44
N ALA A 229 1.91 2.67 30.56
CA ALA A 229 2.28 3.63 31.60
C ALA A 229 1.90 3.06 32.98
N PRO A 230 2.63 2.04 33.48
CA PRO A 230 2.22 1.27 34.65
C PRO A 230 2.24 2.08 35.94
N ASP A 231 3.14 3.07 36.05
CA ASP A 231 3.29 3.90 37.25
C ASP A 231 2.62 5.27 37.18
N PHE A 232 1.94 5.55 36.07
CA PHE A 232 1.32 6.85 35.86
C PHE A 232 0.11 7.05 36.76
N TRP A 233 0.13 8.12 37.55
CA TRP A 233 -0.98 8.58 38.38
C TRP A 233 -1.14 10.09 38.20
N PRO A 234 -2.29 10.58 37.70
CA PRO A 234 -2.53 12.01 37.63
C PRO A 234 -2.56 12.66 39.01
N ASP A 235 -2.14 13.92 39.07
CA ASP A 235 -2.38 14.75 40.26
C ASP A 235 -3.86 15.14 40.28
N TYR A 236 -4.59 14.58 41.23
CA TYR A 236 -6.02 14.81 41.38
C TYR A 236 -6.27 15.90 42.40
N ASP A 237 -7.17 16.83 42.08
CA ASP A 237 -7.64 17.81 43.06
C ASP A 237 -8.47 17.10 44.15
N MET A 238 -7.90 17.03 45.35
CA MET A 238 -8.51 16.38 46.52
C MET A 238 -9.86 16.99 46.92
N ARG A 239 -10.21 18.18 46.43
CA ARG A 239 -11.54 18.79 46.63
C ARG A 239 -12.66 18.01 45.93
N TYR A 240 -12.34 17.31 44.83
CA TYR A 240 -13.34 16.62 44.01
C TYR A 240 -13.20 15.10 44.01
N THR A 241 -12.09 14.55 44.51
CA THR A 241 -11.88 13.10 44.56
C THR A 241 -10.98 12.66 45.70
N SER A 242 -11.36 11.55 46.34
CA SER A 242 -10.57 10.90 47.40
C SER A 242 -9.69 9.75 46.85
N LEU A 243 -9.56 9.64 45.53
CA LEU A 243 -8.78 8.59 44.88
C LEU A 243 -7.27 8.80 45.11
N THR A 244 -6.68 7.93 45.92
CA THR A 244 -5.23 7.84 46.13
C THR A 244 -4.67 6.53 45.59
N LYS A 245 -3.38 6.51 45.23
CA LYS A 245 -2.69 5.31 44.74
C LYS A 245 -2.84 4.13 45.72
N ASP A 246 -2.77 4.41 47.02
CA ASP A 246 -2.90 3.41 48.09
C ASP A 246 -4.33 2.90 48.30
N SER A 247 -5.34 3.70 47.91
CA SER A 247 -6.75 3.30 48.01
C SER A 247 -7.12 2.21 47.01
N LEU A 248 -6.42 2.13 45.86
CA LEU A 248 -6.63 1.06 44.88
C LEU A 248 -5.98 -0.25 45.28
N LEU A 249 -4.75 -0.21 45.81
CA LEU A 249 -4.03 -1.39 46.30
C LEU A 249 -4.75 -2.08 47.46
N ARG A 250 -5.61 -1.35 48.18
CA ARG A 250 -6.48 -1.91 49.23
C ARG A 250 -7.78 -2.54 48.70
N ARG A 251 -8.16 -2.27 47.45
CA ARG A 251 -9.40 -2.76 46.82
C ARG A 251 -9.17 -3.93 45.84
N SER A 252 -7.94 -4.10 45.36
CA SER A 252 -7.49 -5.26 44.56
C SER A 252 -7.15 -6.45 45.44
#